data_AF-A0A6P0MPX3-F1
#
_entry.id   AF-A0A6P0MPX3-F1
#
_cell.length_a   1.000
_cell.length_b   1.000
_cell.length_c   1.000
_cell.angle_alpha   90.00
_cell.angle_beta   90.00
_cell.angle_gamma   90.00
#
_symmetry.space_group_name_H-M   'P 1'
#
loop_
_entity.id
_entity.type
_entity.pdbx_description
1 polymer ?
#
loop_
_entity_poly.entity_id
_entity_poly.type
_entity_poly.pdbx_seq_one_letter_code
_entity_poly.pdbx_strand_id
1 'polypeptide(L)' 'MTQNSPTTIMGTVGDDTLVGTPGIDILMGLGGNDVLEGGEGHDFLSSQ' A
#
# COMPACT_ATOMS: atom_id res chain seq x y z
N MET A 1 -1.33 3.43 21.02
CA MET A 1 0.09 3.34 20.67
C MET A 1 0.12 3.40 19.16
N THR A 2 0.50 4.54 18.60
CA THR A 2 0.53 4.76 17.15
C THR A 2 1.62 3.88 16.57
N GLN A 3 1.27 2.99 15.64
CA GLN A 3 2.25 2.19 14.91
C GLN A 3 3.08 3.15 14.05
N ASN A 4 4.15 3.69 14.63
CA ASN A 4 5.06 4.63 13.96
C ASN A 4 6.07 3.90 13.06
N SER A 5 5.77 2.65 12.73
CA SER A 5 6.57 1.78 11.87
C SER A 5 5.78 1.55 10.59
N PRO A 6 6.38 1.84 9.42
CA PRO A 6 5.68 1.66 8.16
C PRO A 6 5.29 0.20 7.95
N THR A 7 4.05 -0.09 7.56
CA THR A 7 3.65 -1.42 7.08
C THR A 7 3.97 -1.53 5.60
N THR A 8 4.53 -2.65 5.16
CA THR A 8 4.75 -2.89 3.73
C THR A 8 3.76 -3.91 3.21
N ILE A 9 3.04 -3.54 2.14
CA ILE A 9 2.06 -4.37 1.44
C ILE A 9 2.51 -4.44 -0.02
N MET A 10 2.74 -5.67 -0.51
CA MET A 10 3.14 -5.93 -1.90
C MET A 10 2.05 -6.75 -2.60
N GLY A 11 1.66 -6.27 -3.78
CA GLY A 11 0.88 -6.99 -4.76
C GLY A 11 1.75 -7.93 -5.59
N THR A 12 1.31 -8.18 -6.81
CA THR A 12 1.80 -9.19 -7.72
C THR A 12 2.06 -8.57 -9.10
N VAL A 13 2.32 -9.40 -10.12
CA VAL A 13 2.48 -8.89 -11.50
C VAL A 13 1.15 -8.67 -12.22
N GLY A 14 0.02 -9.00 -11.59
CA GLY A 14 -1.33 -8.85 -12.13
C GLY A 14 -2.14 -7.79 -11.39
N ASP A 15 -3.39 -7.61 -11.79
CA ASP A 15 -4.26 -6.57 -11.22
C ASP A 15 -4.56 -6.84 -9.73
N ASP A 16 -4.07 -5.98 -8.84
CA ASP A 16 -4.26 -6.11 -7.40
C ASP A 16 -5.16 -5.01 -6.80
N THR A 17 -5.77 -5.33 -5.66
CA THR A 17 -6.43 -4.35 -4.78
C THR A 17 -5.76 -4.40 -3.42
N LEU A 18 -4.97 -3.37 -3.12
CA LEU A 18 -4.21 -3.27 -1.88
C LEU A 18 -4.80 -2.16 -1.01
N VAL A 19 -5.11 -2.50 0.24
CA VAL A 19 -5.65 -1.55 1.24
C VAL A 19 -4.70 -1.51 2.42
N GLY A 20 -4.27 -0.29 2.75
CA GLY A 20 -3.42 0.03 3.87
C GLY A 20 -4.17 0.01 5.21
N THR A 21 -3.49 0.55 6.20
CA THR A 21 -3.91 0.61 7.59
C THR A 21 -4.17 2.08 7.98
N PRO A 22 -4.55 2.36 9.23
CA PRO A 22 -4.58 3.73 9.74
C PRO A 22 -3.18 4.30 10.10
N GLY A 23 -2.10 3.58 9.76
CA GLY A 23 -0.72 3.93 10.05
C GLY A 23 0.02 4.40 8.80
N ILE A 24 1.33 4.60 8.91
CA ILE A 24 2.17 4.85 7.72
C ILE A 24 2.27 3.55 6.94
N ASP A 25 1.96 3.56 5.64
CA ASP A 25 2.06 2.35 4.82
C ASP A 25 2.87 2.56 3.53
N ILE A 26 3.45 1.46 3.03
CA ILE A 26 4.15 1.35 1.76
C ILE A 26 3.43 0.28 0.94
N LEU A 27 2.69 0.69 -0.07
CA LEU A 27 1.92 -0.17 -0.96
C LEU A 27 2.62 -0.25 -2.33
N MET A 28 2.98 -1.45 -2.77
CA MET A 28 3.63 -1.71 -4.06
C MET A 28 2.81 -2.67 -4.90
N GLY A 29 2.27 -2.21 -6.03
CA GLY A 29 1.45 -2.97 -6.97
C GLY A 29 2.22 -4.07 -7.70
N LEU A 30 3.41 -3.75 -8.25
CA LEU A 30 4.31 -4.67 -8.98
C LEU A 30 3.82 -5.15 -10.37
N GLY A 31 2.72 -4.59 -10.90
CA GLY A 31 2.29 -4.76 -12.29
C GLY A 31 0.77 -4.84 -12.44
N GLY A 32 0.27 -4.76 -13.67
CA GLY A 32 -1.18 -4.76 -13.91
C GLY A 32 -1.83 -3.41 -13.62
N ASN A 33 -3.16 -3.41 -13.51
CA ASN A 33 -3.98 -2.24 -13.21
C ASN A 33 -4.40 -2.28 -11.74
N ASP A 34 -3.54 -1.72 -10.89
CA ASP A 34 -3.72 -1.79 -9.45
C ASP A 34 -4.67 -0.72 -8.90
N VAL A 35 -5.40 -1.10 -7.85
CA VAL A 35 -6.12 -0.17 -6.97
C VAL A 35 -5.40 -0.16 -5.62
N LEU A 36 -4.78 0.97 -5.30
CA LEU A 36 -4.04 1.15 -4.05
C LEU A 36 -4.75 2.19 -3.16
N GLU A 37 -5.17 1.78 -1.98
CA GLU A 37 -5.79 2.64 -0.97
C GLU A 37 -4.90 2.73 0.27
N GLY A 38 -4.32 3.90 0.54
CA GLY A 38 -3.35 4.08 1.64
C GLY A 38 -3.99 4.04 3.03
N GLY A 39 -5.23 4.51 3.17
CA GLY A 39 -5.87 4.66 4.47
C GLY A 39 -5.55 6.02 5.12
N GLU A 40 -5.49 6.04 6.45
CA GLU A 40 -5.06 7.24 7.20
C GLU A 40 -3.55 7.15 7.42
N GLY A 41 -2.82 8.25 7.24
CA GLY A 41 -1.37 8.21 7.45
C GLY A 41 -0.62 8.97 6.37
N HIS A 42 0.71 8.81 6.38
CA HIS A 42 1.59 9.36 5.36
C HIS A 42 2.12 8.21 4.51
N ASP A 43 1.35 7.83 3.49
CA ASP A 43 1.61 6.59 2.76
C ASP A 43 2.44 6.80 1.50
N PHE A 44 3.13 5.74 1.10
CA PHE A 44 3.82 5.64 -0.18
C PHE A 44 3.14 4.58 -1.03
N LEU A 45 2.54 5.02 -2.14
CA LEU A 45 1.80 4.16 -3.07
C LEU A 45 2.57 4.10 -4.40
N SER A 46 2.86 2.91 -4.88
CA SER A 46 3.49 2.70 -6.19
C SER A 46 2.79 1.57 -6.92
N SER A 47 2.09 1.90 -8.01
CA SER A 47 1.47 0.94 -8.93
C SER A 47 2.44 0.39 -10.00
N GLN A 48 3.70 0.87 -10.00
CA GLN A 48 4.55 1.03 -11.19
C GLN A 48 4.10 2.13 -12.15
#